data_AF-A0A083ZYQ5-F1
#
_entry.id   AF-A0A083ZYQ5-F1
#
_cell.length_a   1.000
_cell.length_b   1.000
_cell.length_c   1.000
_cell.angle_alpha   90.00
_cell.angle_beta   90.00
_cell.angle_gamma   90.00
#
_symmetry.space_group_name_H-M   'P 1'
#
loop_
_entity.id
_entity.type
_entity.pdbx_description
1 polymer ?
#
loop_
_entity_poly.entity_id
_entity_poly.type
_entity_poly.pdbx_seq_one_letter_code
_entity_poly.pdbx_strand_id
1 'polypeptide(L)'
;MKLILTPDQKQALETLHDQTRDGRVRDRIKAVLLTSEGWTTAMISQALRIHESTVRSHLADYTMSEKLKPENGGSQSRLSAEQTLELSIRR
;
A
#
# COMPACT_ATOMS: atom_id res chain seq x y z
N MET A 1 8.28 -0.28 17.80
CA MET A 1 6.97 -0.97 17.70
C MET A 1 7.27 -2.43 17.41
N LYS A 2 6.61 -3.37 18.11
CA LYS A 2 6.79 -4.82 17.88
C LYS A 2 5.52 -5.34 17.21
N LEU A 3 5.62 -5.74 15.95
CA LEU A 3 4.52 -6.33 15.19
C LEU A 3 4.72 -7.85 15.16
N ILE A 4 3.77 -8.61 15.67
CA ILE A 4 3.84 -10.08 15.70
C ILE A 4 2.80 -10.61 14.73
N LEU A 5 3.24 -11.39 13.75
CA LEU A 5 2.38 -12.05 12.78
C LEU A 5 2.33 -13.54 13.07
N THR A 6 1.16 -14.15 12.94
CA THR A 6 1.04 -15.60 12.90
C THR A 6 1.65 -16.15 11.61
N PRO A 7 2.03 -17.44 11.57
CA PRO A 7 2.49 -18.09 10.34
C PRO A 7 1.49 -17.92 9.18
N ASP A 8 0.20 -18.06 9.45
CA ASP A 8 -0.86 -17.92 8.44
C ASP A 8 -0.95 -16.49 7.91
N GLN A 9 -0.82 -15.47 8.77
CA GLN A 9 -0.78 -14.07 8.34
C GLN A 9 0.43 -13.79 7.46
N LYS A 10 1.61 -14.32 7.81
CA LYS A 10 2.80 -14.20 6.95
C LYS A 10 2.58 -14.83 5.59
N GLN A 11 2.06 -16.06 5.55
CA GLN A 11 1.78 -16.76 4.31
C GLN A 11 0.76 -16.03 3.44
N ALA A 12 -0.29 -15.47 4.04
CA ALA A 12 -1.30 -14.69 3.34
C ALA A 12 -0.70 -13.40 2.73
N LEU A 13 0.16 -12.69 3.48
CA LEU A 13 0.86 -11.51 2.99
C LEU A 13 1.83 -11.84 1.85
N GLU A 14 2.61 -12.92 1.97
CA GLU A 14 3.52 -13.38 0.91
C GLU A 14 2.75 -13.75 -0.37
N THR A 15 1.64 -14.46 -0.23
CA THR A 15 0.76 -14.81 -1.35
C THR A 15 0.19 -13.57 -2.02
N LEU A 16 -0.27 -12.59 -1.24
CA LEU A 16 -0.79 -11.33 -1.76
C LEU A 16 0.30 -10.50 -2.45
N HIS A 17 1.53 -10.51 -1.91
CA HIS A 17 2.67 -9.82 -2.51
C HIS A 17 3.02 -10.38 -3.89
N ASP A 18 2.97 -11.71 -4.04
CA ASP A 18 3.23 -12.38 -5.32
C ASP A 18 2.16 -12.06 -6.38
N GLN A 19 0.89 -12.02 -5.96
CA GLN A 19 -0.24 -11.79 -6.87
C GLN A 19 -0.43 -10.31 -7.26
N THR A 20 -0.04 -9.37 -6.42
CA THR A 20 -0.34 -7.95 -6.64
C THR A 20 0.66 -7.28 -7.58
N ARG A 21 0.12 -6.51 -8.54
CA ARG A 21 0.94 -5.72 -9.48
C ARG A 21 1.22 -4.31 -8.98
N ASP A 22 0.40 -3.79 -8.06
CA ASP A 22 0.57 -2.46 -7.49
C ASP A 22 1.81 -2.42 -6.59
N GLY A 23 2.84 -1.69 -7.02
CA GLY A 23 4.09 -1.52 -6.28
C GLY A 23 3.87 -0.91 -4.89
N ARG A 24 2.87 -0.04 -4.73
CA ARG A 24 2.55 0.60 -3.45
C ARG A 24 2.02 -0.42 -2.44
N VAL A 25 1.22 -1.38 -2.91
CA VAL A 25 0.73 -2.49 -2.09
C VAL A 25 1.89 -3.42 -1.71
N ARG A 26 2.79 -3.73 -2.66
CA ARG A 26 3.98 -4.56 -2.38
C ARG A 26 4.86 -3.94 -1.30
N ASP A 27 5.13 -2.65 -1.37
CA ASP A 27 6.01 -1.98 -0.39
C ASP A 27 5.36 -1.89 0.99
N ARG A 28 4.03 -1.73 1.06
CA ARG A 28 3.27 -1.86 2.32
C ARG A 28 3.42 -3.26 2.92
N ILE A 29 3.26 -4.31 2.11
CA ILE A 29 3.40 -5.70 2.56
C ILE A 29 4.83 -5.96 3.05
N LYS A 30 5.86 -5.57 2.29
CA LYS A 30 7.26 -5.71 2.69
C LYS A 30 7.54 -5.01 4.02
N ALA A 31 7.03 -3.79 4.22
CA ALA A 31 7.23 -3.06 5.47
C ALA A 31 6.67 -3.83 6.68
N VAL A 32 5.48 -4.43 6.52
CA VAL A 32 4.84 -5.25 7.56
C VAL A 32 5.64 -6.52 7.86
N LEU A 33 6.03 -7.29 6.83
CA LEU A 33 6.82 -8.51 6.98
C LEU A 33 8.17 -8.24 7.63
N LEU A 34 8.94 -7.27 7.11
CA LEU A 34 10.28 -6.92 7.64
C LEU A 34 10.21 -6.43 9.09
N THR A 35 9.17 -5.66 9.45
CA THR A 35 8.96 -5.25 10.85
C THR A 35 8.69 -6.45 11.75
N SER A 36 7.93 -7.44 11.27
CA SER A 36 7.68 -8.70 11.99
C SER A 36 8.94 -9.55 12.18
N GLU A 37 9.93 -9.37 11.30
CA GLU A 37 11.25 -10.02 11.33
C GLU A 37 12.29 -9.25 12.13
N GLY A 38 11.90 -8.11 12.73
CA GLY A 38 12.75 -7.32 13.61
C GLY A 38 13.57 -6.24 12.93
N TRP A 39 13.30 -5.92 11.66
CA TRP A 39 13.94 -4.80 10.99
C TRP A 39 13.48 -3.46 11.59
N THR A 40 14.40 -2.51 11.72
CA THR A 40 14.06 -1.16 12.17
C THR A 40 13.43 -0.36 11.04
N THR A 41 12.66 0.70 11.39
CA THR A 41 12.08 1.61 10.39
C THR A 41 13.14 2.22 9.48
N ALA A 42 14.32 2.54 10.02
CA ALA A 42 15.45 3.05 9.27
C ALA A 42 15.99 2.03 8.24
N MET A 43 16.12 0.75 8.63
CA MET A 43 16.54 -0.31 7.71
C MET A 43 15.53 -0.51 6.58
N ILE A 44 14.23 -0.52 6.90
CA ILE A 44 13.15 -0.67 5.92
C ILE A 44 13.11 0.53 4.97
N SER A 45 13.20 1.75 5.52
CA SER A 45 13.29 3.00 4.75
C SER A 45 14.44 2.96 3.73
N GLN A 46 15.63 2.54 4.18
CA GLN A 46 16.79 2.39 3.32
C GLN A 46 16.61 1.31 2.24
N ALA A 47 16.05 0.15 2.60
CA ALA A 47 15.87 -0.98 1.69
C ALA A 47 14.80 -0.71 0.62
N LEU A 48 13.68 -0.10 1.00
CA LEU A 48 12.56 0.21 0.12
C LEU A 48 12.69 1.58 -0.57
N ARG A 49 13.67 2.40 -0.17
CA ARG A 49 13.89 3.77 -0.67
C ARG A 49 12.66 4.67 -0.51
N ILE A 50 12.01 4.58 0.65
CA ILE A 50 10.88 5.43 1.05
C ILE A 50 11.17 6.09 2.40
N HIS A 51 10.59 7.26 2.66
CA HIS A 51 10.86 8.00 3.89
C HIS A 51 10.39 7.23 5.14
N GLU A 52 11.10 7.35 6.26
CA GLU A 52 10.76 6.65 7.52
C GLU A 52 9.36 7.00 8.05
N SER A 53 8.87 8.22 7.81
CA SER A 53 7.48 8.58 8.15
C SER A 53 6.47 7.75 7.35
N THR A 54 6.74 7.47 6.08
CA THR A 54 5.90 6.64 5.22
C THR A 54 5.87 5.19 5.70
N VAL A 55 7.01 4.64 6.11
CA VAL A 55 7.08 3.31 6.75
C VAL A 55 6.20 3.28 8.00
N ARG A 56 6.33 4.27 8.89
CA ARG A 56 5.51 4.37 10.11
C ARG A 56 4.02 4.45 9.79
N SER A 57 3.61 5.25 8.81
CA SER A 57 2.22 5.32 8.36
C SER A 57 1.71 3.99 7.83
N HIS A 58 2.49 3.26 7.02
CA HIS A 58 2.09 1.93 6.52
C HIS A 58 1.88 0.93 7.67
N LEU A 59 2.75 0.94 8.67
CA LEU A 59 2.61 0.08 9.83
C LEU A 59 1.40 0.44 10.70
N ALA A 60 1.11 1.72 10.85
CA ALA A 60 -0.09 2.20 11.55
C ALA A 60 -1.37 1.77 10.81
N ASP A 61 -1.43 2.01 9.50
CA ASP A 61 -2.57 1.61 8.64
C ASP A 61 -2.86 0.11 8.77
N TYR A 62 -1.82 -0.73 8.72
CA TYR A 62 -1.96 -2.17 8.85
C TYR A 62 -2.39 -2.59 10.26
N THR A 63 -1.81 -2.02 11.31
CA THR A 63 -2.15 -2.38 12.71
C THR A 63 -3.59 -1.98 13.05
N MET A 64 -4.09 -0.89 12.48
CA MET A 64 -5.40 -0.35 12.80
C MET A 64 -6.54 -0.98 11.99
N SER A 65 -6.26 -1.49 10.78
CA SER A 65 -7.30 -1.90 9.83
C SER A 65 -6.89 -2.97 8.81
N GLU A 66 -5.69 -3.55 8.94
CA GLU A 66 -5.10 -4.46 7.94
C GLU A 66 -5.03 -3.84 6.53
N LYS A 67 -4.99 -2.50 6.44
CA LYS A 67 -5.07 -1.76 5.18
C LYS A 67 -3.77 -1.83 4.39
N LEU A 68 -3.81 -2.60 3.30
CA LEU A 68 -2.69 -2.75 2.37
C LEU A 68 -2.84 -1.97 1.07
N LYS A 69 -4.05 -1.50 0.74
CA LYS A 69 -4.30 -0.71 -0.47
C LYS A 69 -4.45 0.78 -0.17
N PRO A 70 -3.89 1.67 -1.01
CA PRO A 70 -4.23 3.08 -0.97
C PRO A 70 -5.68 3.26 -1.44
N GLU A 71 -6.48 4.03 -0.72
CA GLU A 71 -7.84 4.45 -1.14
C GLU A 71 -7.78 5.71 -1.98
N ASN A 72 -6.81 5.77 -2.90
CA ASN A 72 -6.75 6.86 -3.86
C ASN A 72 -7.81 6.59 -4.94
N GLY A 73 -9.08 6.75 -4.59
CA GLY A 73 -10.17 6.84 -5.56
C GLY A 73 -9.94 8.08 -6.44
N GLY A 74 -10.17 7.94 -7.74
CA GLY A 74 -10.07 9.08 -8.65
C GLY A 74 -10.97 10.23 -8.20
N SER A 75 -10.55 11.46 -8.49
CA SER A 75 -11.40 12.63 -8.29
C SER A 75 -12.72 12.43 -9.04
N GLN A 76 -13.85 12.83 -8.44
CA GLN A 76 -15.07 12.92 -9.21
C GLN A 76 -14.87 13.89 -10.36
N SER A 77 -15.30 13.50 -11.57
CA SER A 77 -15.26 14.37 -12.73
C SER A 77 -16.05 15.65 -12.41
N ARG A 78 -15.45 16.80 -12.71
CA ARG A 78 -16.16 18.09 -12.67
C ARG A 78 -16.89 18.40 -13.98
N LEU A 79 -16.77 17.52 -14.98
CA LEU A 79 -17.42 17.70 -16.27
C LEU A 79 -18.88 17.31 -16.20
N SER A 80 -19.73 18.08 -16.87
CA SER A 80 -21.11 17.67 -17.14
C SER A 80 -21.15 16.48 -18.12
N ALA A 81 -22.32 15.85 -18.22
CA ALA A 81 -22.56 14.79 -19.20
C ALA A 81 -22.30 15.27 -20.64
N GLU A 82 -22.69 16.51 -20.96
CA GLU A 82 -22.48 17.13 -22.28
C GLU A 82 -20.99 17.33 -22.59
N GLN A 83 -20.21 17.83 -21.62
CA GLN A 83 -18.76 18.01 -21.81
C GLN A 83 -18.02 16.68 -21.97
N THR A 84 -18.49 15.63 -21.29
CA THR A 84 -17.93 14.28 -21.43
C THR A 84 -18.24 13.69 -22.81
N LEU A 85 -19.44 13.93 -23.33
CA LEU A 85 -19.88 13.49 -24.65
C LEU A 85 -19.15 14.25 -25.78
N GLU A 86 -18.94 15.56 -25.64
CA GLU A 86 -18.22 16.35 -26.63
C GLU A 86 -16.77 15.87 -26.80
N LEU A 87 -16.11 15.49 -25.70
CA LEU A 87 -14.75 14.94 -25.73
C LEU A 87 -14.70 13.53 -26.32
N SER A 88 -15.77 12.72 -26.17
CA SER A 88 -15.80 11.35 -26.68
C SER A 88 -16.05 11.27 -28.19
N ILE A 89 -16.77 12.24 -28.77
CA ILE A 89 -17.07 12.30 -30.21
C ILE A 89 -15.90 12.89 -31.02
N ARG A 90 -14.93 13.53 -30.36
CA ARG A 90 -13.73 14.12 -31.01
C ARG A 90 -12.54 13.16 -31.19
N ARG A 91 -12.70 11.86 -30.91
CA ARG A 91 -11.69 10.81 -31.15
C ARG A 91 -11.94 10.09 -32.47
#